data_AF-A0A436QT45-F1
#
_entry.id   AF-A0A436QT45-F1
#
_cell.length_a   1.000
_cell.length_b   1.000
_cell.length_c   1.000
_cell.angle_alpha   90.00
_cell.angle_beta   90.00
_cell.angle_gamma   90.00
#
_symmetry.space_group_name_H-M   'P 1'
#
loop_
_entity.id
_entity.type
_entity.pdbx_description
1 polymer ?
#
loop_
_entity_poly.entity_id
_entity_poly.type
_entity_poly.pdbx_seq_one_letter_code
_entity_poly.pdbx_strand_id
1 'polypeptide(L)'
;ADGMLSVEDHFGFTGSLLLAVGQPSGFAAWLSKDVDEAIRRLPAAGFKAKVDLSENRQSFSDLELILGKAKFSGSIDSTQPDGARPSVLMQLTGGEMDLDGLAAFASIFISDKGANRFSDRDLDFQIKAGPVSALGLSADTVDTALRLREGLLEIDRLSIGGLAGASISATGRVKDFPQSPTGKLNASIVAVDLKPLIDVAAEHYPDNAVLKGLASRAAAYPELFQDARIDLLTSAADNGDGTTGLALSAQGNAGASVS
;
A
#
# COMPACT_ATOMS: atom_id res chain seq x y z
N ALA A 1 -14.32 9.91 -25.07
CA ALA A 1 -13.37 8.91 -25.60
C ALA A 1 -13.04 9.30 -27.03
N ASP A 2 -11.80 9.10 -27.45
CA ASP A 2 -11.32 9.36 -28.82
C ASP A 2 -10.41 8.19 -29.22
N GLY A 3 -10.70 7.47 -30.31
CA GLY A 3 -9.96 6.25 -30.64
C GLY A 3 -10.58 5.37 -31.72
N MET A 4 -9.90 4.27 -32.02
CA MET A 4 -10.30 3.27 -33.00
C MET A 4 -10.94 2.06 -32.29
N LEU A 5 -12.10 1.63 -32.80
CA LEU A 5 -12.80 0.43 -32.36
C LEU A 5 -12.62 -0.68 -33.42
N SER A 6 -12.13 -1.83 -32.99
CA SER A 6 -12.09 -3.06 -33.80
C SER A 6 -13.29 -3.94 -33.47
N VAL A 7 -14.04 -4.36 -34.50
CA VAL A 7 -15.26 -5.19 -34.36
C VAL A 7 -15.28 -6.41 -35.27
N GLU A 8 -14.31 -6.56 -36.20
CA GLU A 8 -14.43 -7.53 -37.29
C GLU A 8 -13.93 -8.94 -36.93
N ASP A 9 -12.87 -9.09 -36.12
CA ASP A 9 -12.35 -10.41 -35.70
C ASP A 9 -12.03 -10.52 -34.20
N HIS A 10 -11.69 -9.41 -33.54
CA HIS A 10 -11.40 -9.32 -32.11
C HIS A 10 -11.95 -8.00 -31.59
N PHE A 11 -12.77 -8.02 -30.54
CA PHE A 11 -13.31 -6.80 -29.94
C PHE A 11 -12.17 -6.05 -29.23
N GLY A 12 -11.95 -4.79 -29.60
CA GLY A 12 -10.90 -4.00 -28.98
C GLY A 12 -11.04 -2.50 -29.22
N PHE A 13 -10.46 -1.71 -28.32
CA PHE A 13 -10.44 -0.26 -28.39
C PHE A 13 -9.05 0.28 -28.09
N THR A 14 -8.50 1.05 -29.03
CA THR A 14 -7.22 1.75 -28.85
C THR A 14 -7.46 3.25 -28.99
N GLY A 15 -7.09 4.02 -27.98
CA GLY A 15 -7.38 5.46 -27.98
C GLY A 15 -7.14 6.16 -26.65
N SER A 16 -7.76 7.31 -26.45
CA SER A 16 -7.78 8.07 -25.21
C SER A 16 -9.14 7.96 -24.52
N LEU A 17 -9.13 7.56 -23.25
CA LEU A 17 -10.29 7.60 -22.37
C LEU A 17 -10.16 8.75 -21.38
N LEU A 18 -11.28 9.44 -21.15
CA LEU A 18 -11.48 10.39 -20.06
C LEU A 18 -12.81 10.03 -19.42
N LEU A 19 -12.76 9.70 -18.14
CA LEU A 19 -13.92 9.51 -17.28
C LEU A 19 -13.80 10.52 -16.15
N ALA A 20 -14.79 11.38 -15.98
CA ALA A 20 -14.88 12.30 -14.85
C ALA A 20 -16.23 12.11 -14.18
N VAL A 21 -16.22 11.81 -12.89
CA VAL A 21 -17.42 11.56 -12.09
C VAL A 21 -17.47 12.60 -10.98
N GLY A 22 -18.39 13.56 -11.10
CA GLY A 22 -18.61 14.61 -10.10
C GLY A 22 -19.48 14.18 -8.90
N GLN A 23 -20.13 13.01 -8.97
CA GLN A 23 -20.82 12.35 -7.86
C GLN A 23 -20.64 10.82 -7.99
N PRO A 24 -19.58 10.24 -7.39
CA PRO A 24 -19.25 8.81 -7.48
C PRO A 24 -20.39 7.86 -7.11
N SER A 25 -21.29 8.27 -6.21
CA SER A 25 -22.50 7.53 -5.84
C SER A 25 -23.47 7.34 -7.02
N GLY A 26 -23.60 8.31 -7.93
CA GLY A 26 -24.45 8.21 -9.12
C GLY A 26 -23.88 7.30 -10.21
N PHE A 27 -22.56 7.25 -10.36
CA PHE A 27 -21.87 6.32 -11.26
C PHE A 27 -21.82 4.89 -10.70
N ALA A 28 -21.68 4.75 -9.37
CA ALA A 28 -21.75 3.47 -8.67
C ALA A 28 -23.08 2.73 -8.91
N ALA A 29 -24.20 3.47 -8.99
CA ALA A 29 -25.50 2.88 -9.32
C ALA A 29 -25.59 2.30 -10.75
N TRP A 30 -24.73 2.76 -11.67
CA TRP A 30 -24.70 2.33 -13.07
C TRP A 30 -23.70 1.18 -13.34
N LEU A 31 -22.56 1.15 -12.62
CA LEU A 31 -21.47 0.21 -12.93
C LEU A 31 -21.61 -1.18 -12.28
N SER A 32 -22.29 -1.31 -11.13
CA SER A 32 -22.76 -2.58 -10.51
C SER A 32 -23.10 -2.34 -9.02
N LYS A 33 -23.75 -3.31 -8.35
CA LYS A 33 -24.03 -3.27 -6.91
C LYS A 33 -22.79 -3.22 -5.99
N ASP A 34 -21.58 -3.45 -6.51
CA ASP A 34 -20.36 -3.76 -5.73
C ASP A 34 -19.29 -2.65 -5.68
N VAL A 35 -19.65 -1.40 -6.01
CA VAL A 35 -18.72 -0.27 -5.80
C VAL A 35 -18.61 0.04 -4.31
N ASP A 36 -17.37 0.11 -3.79
CA ASP A 36 -17.03 0.26 -2.38
C ASP A 36 -17.52 1.59 -1.78
N GLU A 37 -17.91 1.58 -0.50
CA GLU A 37 -18.38 2.74 0.27
C GLU A 37 -17.33 3.87 0.29
N ALA A 38 -16.03 3.55 0.36
CA ALA A 38 -14.96 4.54 0.33
C ALA A 38 -14.98 5.35 -0.97
N ILE A 39 -15.19 4.69 -2.12
CA ILE A 39 -15.29 5.34 -3.44
C ILE A 39 -16.58 6.16 -3.53
N ARG A 40 -17.70 5.69 -2.95
CA ARG A 40 -18.99 6.41 -2.95
C ARG A 40 -18.93 7.75 -2.21
N ARG A 41 -18.07 7.84 -1.19
CA ARG A 41 -17.89 9.05 -0.35
C ARG A 41 -16.97 10.08 -0.97
N LEU A 42 -16.22 9.72 -2.01
CA LEU A 42 -15.33 10.67 -2.67
C LEU A 42 -16.14 11.83 -3.27
N PRO A 43 -15.68 13.09 -3.13
CA PRO A 43 -16.35 14.24 -3.73
C PRO A 43 -16.25 14.20 -5.27
N ALA A 44 -15.17 13.63 -5.80
CA ALA A 44 -14.96 13.41 -7.22
C ALA A 44 -14.02 12.22 -7.42
N ALA A 45 -14.24 11.49 -8.50
CA ALA A 45 -13.31 10.49 -9.01
C ALA A 45 -13.21 10.63 -10.52
N GLY A 46 -12.04 10.43 -11.09
CA GLY A 46 -11.89 10.48 -12.53
C GLY A 46 -10.55 9.94 -12.96
N PHE A 47 -10.49 9.47 -14.21
CA PHE A 47 -9.23 9.11 -14.81
C PHE A 47 -9.15 9.55 -16.27
N LYS A 48 -7.93 9.77 -16.71
CA LYS A 48 -7.56 9.98 -18.11
C LYS A 48 -6.43 9.04 -18.44
N ALA A 49 -6.48 8.34 -19.57
CA ALA A 49 -5.39 7.47 -19.99
C ALA A 49 -5.42 7.27 -21.51
N LYS A 50 -4.25 6.95 -22.08
CA LYS A 50 -4.18 6.22 -23.34
C LYS A 50 -4.44 4.76 -23.04
N VAL A 51 -5.29 4.13 -23.83
CA VAL A 51 -5.70 2.75 -23.61
C VAL A 51 -5.48 1.89 -24.84
N ASP A 52 -5.18 0.63 -24.56
CA ASP A 52 -5.24 -0.46 -25.52
C ASP A 52 -6.01 -1.60 -24.85
N LEU A 53 -7.26 -1.77 -25.27
CA LEU A 53 -8.21 -2.68 -24.67
C LEU A 53 -8.53 -3.78 -25.68
N SER A 54 -8.41 -5.02 -25.23
CA SER A 54 -8.83 -6.23 -25.92
C SER A 54 -9.45 -7.18 -24.91
N GLU A 55 -9.98 -8.30 -25.38
CA GLU A 55 -10.51 -9.37 -24.52
C GLU A 55 -9.48 -9.84 -23.49
N ASN A 56 -8.24 -10.06 -23.93
CA ASN A 56 -7.18 -10.68 -23.12
C ASN A 56 -6.17 -9.69 -22.53
N ARG A 57 -6.28 -8.39 -22.84
CA ARG A 57 -5.38 -7.37 -22.30
C ARG A 57 -6.05 -6.01 -22.18
N GLN A 58 -5.88 -5.36 -21.03
CA GLN A 58 -6.28 -3.99 -20.80
C GLN A 58 -5.05 -3.20 -20.35
N SER A 59 -4.55 -2.35 -21.23
CA SER A 59 -3.40 -1.48 -20.96
C SER A 59 -3.88 -0.03 -20.82
N PHE A 60 -3.39 0.64 -19.77
CA PHE A 60 -3.61 2.04 -19.47
C PHE A 60 -2.23 2.69 -19.31
N SER A 61 -1.88 3.58 -20.21
CA SER A 61 -0.63 4.35 -20.20
C SER A 61 -0.91 5.84 -20.15
N ASP A 62 0.06 6.63 -19.71
CA ASP A 62 -0.13 8.05 -19.39
C ASP A 62 -1.38 8.26 -18.50
N LEU A 63 -1.59 7.34 -17.55
CA LEU A 63 -2.73 7.37 -16.66
C LEU A 63 -2.59 8.58 -15.74
N GLU A 64 -3.63 9.40 -15.66
CA GLU A 64 -3.88 10.35 -14.58
C GLU A 64 -5.13 9.88 -13.85
N LEU A 65 -5.01 9.62 -12.56
CA LEU A 65 -6.11 9.19 -11.69
C LEU A 65 -6.32 10.24 -10.59
N ILE A 66 -7.56 10.66 -10.41
CA ILE A 66 -7.98 11.59 -9.35
C ILE A 66 -8.94 10.83 -8.43
N LEU A 67 -8.59 10.74 -7.15
CA LEU A 67 -9.40 10.14 -6.08
C LEU A 67 -9.54 11.16 -4.95
N GLY A 68 -10.66 11.89 -4.93
CA GLY A 68 -10.83 13.02 -4.01
C GLY A 68 -9.80 14.11 -4.29
N LYS A 69 -8.94 14.42 -3.30
CA LYS A 69 -7.81 15.36 -3.46
C LYS A 69 -6.55 14.69 -4.00
N ALA A 70 -6.45 13.37 -3.87
CA ALA A 70 -5.27 12.63 -4.28
C ALA A 70 -5.22 12.56 -5.81
N LYS A 71 -4.03 12.83 -6.36
CA LYS A 71 -3.77 12.75 -7.79
C LYS A 71 -2.59 11.81 -8.02
N PHE A 72 -2.79 10.81 -8.88
CA PHE A 72 -1.81 9.82 -9.27
C PHE A 72 -1.56 9.88 -10.76
N SER A 73 -0.35 9.50 -11.15
CA SER A 73 0.06 9.31 -12.53
C SER A 73 0.75 7.96 -12.71
N GLY A 74 0.67 7.35 -13.89
CA GLY A 74 1.45 6.16 -14.19
C GLY A 74 0.81 5.22 -15.21
N SER A 75 0.75 3.93 -14.89
CA SER A 75 0.23 2.90 -15.79
C SER A 75 -0.36 1.70 -15.07
N ILE A 76 -1.25 1.01 -15.77
CA ILE A 76 -1.84 -0.27 -15.37
C ILE A 76 -1.87 -1.18 -16.59
N ASP A 77 -1.39 -2.41 -16.48
CA ASP A 77 -1.48 -3.43 -17.51
C ASP A 77 -2.08 -4.71 -16.90
N SER A 78 -3.27 -5.08 -17.35
CA SER A 78 -3.96 -6.31 -16.98
C SER A 78 -3.91 -7.27 -18.16
N THR A 79 -3.43 -8.48 -17.93
CA THR A 79 -3.37 -9.54 -18.95
C THR A 79 -4.10 -10.79 -18.49
N GLN A 80 -4.78 -11.44 -19.42
CA GLN A 80 -5.46 -12.71 -19.26
C GLN A 80 -5.11 -13.60 -20.46
N PRO A 81 -3.89 -14.18 -20.47
CA PRO A 81 -3.47 -15.07 -21.54
C PRO A 81 -4.19 -16.42 -21.49
N ASP A 82 -4.35 -17.07 -22.64
CA ASP A 82 -4.87 -18.43 -22.71
C ASP A 82 -3.89 -19.41 -22.05
N GLY A 83 -4.40 -20.19 -21.09
CA GLY A 83 -3.61 -21.24 -20.42
C GLY A 83 -2.58 -20.76 -19.41
N ALA A 84 -2.57 -19.47 -19.05
CA ALA A 84 -1.74 -18.94 -17.97
C ALA A 84 -2.56 -18.08 -16.98
N ARG A 85 -2.02 -17.89 -15.78
CA ARG A 85 -2.71 -17.15 -14.71
C ARG A 85 -2.83 -15.67 -15.12
N PRO A 86 -3.99 -15.02 -14.94
CA PRO A 86 -4.12 -13.59 -15.22
C PRO A 86 -3.18 -12.78 -14.32
N SER A 87 -2.68 -11.66 -14.82
CA SER A 87 -1.76 -10.81 -14.08
C SER A 87 -2.08 -9.33 -14.23
N VAL A 88 -1.71 -8.55 -13.22
CA VAL A 88 -1.84 -7.09 -13.20
C VAL A 88 -0.49 -6.49 -12.78
N LEU A 89 0.02 -5.59 -13.62
CA LEU A 89 1.13 -4.71 -13.30
C LEU A 89 0.58 -3.29 -13.10
N MET A 90 0.93 -2.65 -12.00
CA MET A 90 0.54 -1.27 -11.73
C MET A 90 1.74 -0.48 -11.23
N GLN A 91 1.95 0.67 -11.84
CA GLN A 91 2.98 1.63 -11.45
C GLN A 91 2.31 2.98 -11.28
N LEU A 92 2.27 3.49 -10.05
CA LEU A 92 1.61 4.76 -9.73
C LEU A 92 2.53 5.66 -8.93
N THR A 93 2.61 6.93 -9.34
CA THR A 93 3.24 8.00 -8.59
C THR A 93 2.20 9.08 -8.30
N GLY A 94 1.94 9.33 -7.02
CA GLY A 94 0.98 10.32 -6.56
C GLY A 94 1.60 11.40 -5.67
N GLY A 95 0.85 12.47 -5.49
CA GLY A 95 1.19 13.55 -4.57
C GLY A 95 0.59 13.33 -3.18
N GLU A 96 0.01 14.40 -2.63
CA GLU A 96 -0.64 14.41 -1.32
C GLU A 96 -1.74 13.36 -1.23
N MET A 97 -1.73 12.59 -0.15
CA MET A 97 -2.74 11.60 0.16
C MET A 97 -3.13 11.70 1.63
N ASP A 98 -4.42 11.91 1.89
CA ASP A 98 -4.99 11.89 3.23
C ASP A 98 -5.64 10.53 3.54
N LEU A 99 -6.29 10.41 4.70
CA LEU A 99 -6.97 9.19 5.13
C LEU A 99 -8.05 8.74 4.13
N ASP A 100 -8.78 9.69 3.54
CA ASP A 100 -9.82 9.40 2.55
C ASP A 100 -9.20 8.90 1.24
N GLY A 101 -8.11 9.52 0.79
CA GLY A 101 -7.34 9.07 -0.37
C GLY A 101 -6.76 7.67 -0.19
N LEU A 102 -6.21 7.37 1.00
CA LEU A 102 -5.71 6.05 1.37
C LEU A 102 -6.81 4.99 1.36
N ALA A 103 -7.97 5.29 1.98
CA ALA A 103 -9.10 4.38 2.02
C ALA A 103 -9.66 4.11 0.61
N ALA A 104 -9.80 5.15 -0.20
CA ALA A 104 -10.22 5.01 -1.59
C ALA A 104 -9.22 4.17 -2.40
N PHE A 105 -7.92 4.40 -2.23
CA PHE A 105 -6.89 3.62 -2.90
C PHE A 105 -6.92 2.15 -2.47
N ALA A 106 -6.98 1.88 -1.16
CA ALA A 106 -7.05 0.52 -0.61
C ALA A 106 -8.27 -0.25 -1.13
N SER A 107 -9.40 0.43 -1.34
CA SER A 107 -10.63 -0.19 -1.85
C SER A 107 -10.51 -0.75 -3.28
N ILE A 108 -9.50 -0.33 -4.05
CA ILE A 108 -9.20 -0.91 -5.37
C ILE A 108 -8.76 -2.37 -5.20
N PHE A 109 -8.06 -2.68 -4.11
CA PHE A 109 -7.43 -3.98 -3.86
C PHE A 109 -8.22 -4.86 -2.91
N ILE A 110 -8.89 -4.26 -1.94
CA ILE A 110 -9.59 -4.97 -0.87
C ILE A 110 -11.05 -4.52 -0.91
N SER A 111 -12.00 -5.45 -0.87
CA SER A 111 -13.41 -5.09 -0.71
C SER A 111 -13.71 -4.62 0.71
N ASP A 112 -14.84 -3.92 0.88
CA ASP A 112 -15.49 -3.64 2.16
C ASP A 112 -15.55 -4.83 3.16
N LYS A 113 -15.58 -6.07 2.64
CA LYS A 113 -15.56 -7.32 3.43
C LYS A 113 -14.16 -7.86 3.73
N GLY A 114 -13.10 -7.12 3.41
CA GLY A 114 -11.71 -7.51 3.65
C GLY A 114 -11.17 -8.55 2.66
N ALA A 115 -11.89 -8.85 1.58
CA ALA A 115 -11.45 -9.84 0.59
C ALA A 115 -10.53 -9.19 -0.46
N ASN A 116 -9.40 -9.84 -0.76
CA ASN A 116 -8.53 -9.43 -1.86
C ASN A 116 -9.26 -9.59 -3.20
N ARG A 117 -9.45 -8.49 -3.94
CA ARG A 117 -10.12 -8.43 -5.24
C ARG A 117 -9.33 -9.09 -6.37
N PHE A 118 -8.09 -9.47 -6.10
CA PHE A 118 -7.16 -10.03 -7.07
C PHE A 118 -6.66 -11.42 -6.65
N SER A 119 -7.38 -12.15 -5.79
CA SER A 119 -6.96 -13.47 -5.30
C SER A 119 -6.77 -14.51 -6.40
N ASP A 120 -7.45 -14.35 -7.53
CA ASP A 120 -7.37 -15.19 -8.73
C ASP A 120 -6.26 -14.77 -9.70
N ARG A 121 -5.47 -13.74 -9.36
CA ARG A 121 -4.48 -13.12 -10.26
C ARG A 121 -3.13 -12.91 -9.60
N ASP A 122 -2.13 -12.76 -10.45
CA ASP A 122 -0.78 -12.36 -10.11
C ASP A 122 -0.67 -10.82 -10.10
N LEU A 123 -0.02 -10.24 -9.09
CA LEU A 123 0.03 -8.78 -8.90
C LEU A 123 1.45 -8.25 -8.77
N ASP A 124 1.81 -7.21 -9.50
CA ASP A 124 3.03 -6.44 -9.30
C ASP A 124 2.66 -4.96 -9.13
N PHE A 125 2.95 -4.41 -7.95
CA PHE A 125 2.53 -3.08 -7.55
C PHE A 125 3.75 -2.25 -7.17
N GLN A 126 3.93 -1.15 -7.87
CA GLN A 126 4.92 -0.13 -7.53
C GLN A 126 4.19 1.18 -7.31
N ILE A 127 4.19 1.65 -6.07
CA ILE A 127 3.46 2.87 -5.69
C ILE A 127 4.40 3.80 -4.95
N LYS A 128 4.48 5.03 -5.42
CA LYS A 128 5.15 6.14 -4.74
C LYS A 128 4.15 7.25 -4.47
N ALA A 129 4.08 7.75 -3.24
CA ALA A 129 3.19 8.84 -2.85
C ALA A 129 3.87 9.76 -1.84
N GLY A 130 3.43 11.00 -1.72
CA GLY A 130 4.01 11.93 -0.75
C GLY A 130 3.58 13.39 -0.97
N PRO A 131 3.21 14.14 0.10
CA PRO A 131 3.11 13.69 1.50
C PRO A 131 1.90 12.78 1.77
N VAL A 132 1.98 11.89 2.75
CA VAL A 132 0.90 10.98 3.14
C VAL A 132 0.52 11.23 4.59
N SER A 133 -0.74 11.61 4.84
CA SER A 133 -1.26 11.92 6.17
C SER A 133 -2.37 10.95 6.57
N ALA A 134 -2.20 10.27 7.70
CA ALA A 134 -3.18 9.35 8.25
C ALA A 134 -3.07 9.30 9.77
N LEU A 135 -4.20 9.19 10.47
CA LEU A 135 -4.22 8.98 11.93
C LEU A 135 -3.37 10.00 12.71
N GLY A 136 -3.37 11.27 12.29
CA GLY A 136 -2.57 12.32 12.93
C GLY A 136 -1.06 12.28 12.65
N LEU A 137 -0.60 11.31 11.86
CA LEU A 137 0.77 11.20 11.37
C LEU A 137 0.88 11.71 9.94
N SER A 138 2.04 12.29 9.62
CA SER A 138 2.43 12.61 8.26
C SER A 138 3.76 11.95 7.94
N ALA A 139 3.84 11.32 6.78
CA ALA A 139 5.08 10.89 6.13
C ALA A 139 5.32 11.78 4.91
N ASP A 140 6.57 12.17 4.69
CA ASP A 140 6.94 12.95 3.50
C ASP A 140 6.82 12.11 2.24
N THR A 141 7.18 10.82 2.34
CA THR A 141 7.16 9.89 1.21
C THR A 141 6.80 8.49 1.65
N VAL A 142 6.11 7.77 0.76
CA VAL A 142 5.85 6.34 0.83
C VAL A 142 6.25 5.76 -0.53
N ASP A 143 7.11 4.75 -0.55
CA ASP A 143 7.56 4.04 -1.74
C ASP A 143 7.46 2.54 -1.50
N THR A 144 6.66 1.86 -2.32
CA THR A 144 6.37 0.43 -2.21
C THR A 144 6.61 -0.26 -3.53
N ALA A 145 7.17 -1.47 -3.46
CA ALA A 145 7.25 -2.43 -4.55
C ALA A 145 6.90 -3.80 -3.99
N LEU A 146 5.74 -4.33 -4.38
CA LEU A 146 5.15 -5.56 -3.86
C LEU A 146 4.80 -6.50 -5.01
N ARG A 147 5.01 -7.80 -4.81
CA ARG A 147 4.56 -8.85 -5.74
C ARG A 147 3.73 -9.89 -5.01
N LEU A 148 2.55 -10.22 -5.53
CA LEU A 148 1.74 -11.33 -5.03
C LEU A 148 1.60 -12.38 -6.14
N ARG A 149 1.97 -13.62 -5.84
CA ARG A 149 1.86 -14.77 -6.75
C ARG A 149 1.39 -15.96 -5.94
N GLU A 150 0.20 -16.49 -6.23
CA GLU A 150 -0.29 -17.72 -5.61
C GLU A 150 -0.20 -17.75 -4.06
N GLY A 151 -0.54 -16.64 -3.40
CA GLY A 151 -0.47 -16.51 -1.93
C GLY A 151 0.93 -16.21 -1.36
N LEU A 152 1.96 -16.16 -2.20
CA LEU A 152 3.28 -15.65 -1.85
C LEU A 152 3.32 -14.13 -2.08
N LEU A 153 3.38 -13.36 -1.00
CA LEU A 153 3.66 -11.93 -1.00
C LEU A 153 5.17 -11.70 -0.85
N GLU A 154 5.79 -11.11 -1.86
CA GLU A 154 7.14 -10.56 -1.80
C GLU A 154 7.08 -9.05 -1.61
N ILE A 155 7.77 -8.56 -0.59
CA ILE A 155 7.98 -7.14 -0.32
C ILE A 155 9.39 -6.83 -0.81
N ASP A 156 9.51 -6.39 -2.07
CA ASP A 156 10.80 -6.02 -2.66
C ASP A 156 11.31 -4.71 -2.05
N ARG A 157 10.39 -3.78 -1.79
CA ARG A 157 10.67 -2.51 -1.12
C ARG A 157 9.43 -1.99 -0.41
N LEU A 158 9.60 -1.58 0.83
CA LEU A 158 8.75 -0.63 1.52
C LEU A 158 9.68 0.43 2.11
N SER A 159 9.42 1.70 1.84
CA SER A 159 10.17 2.83 2.39
C SER A 159 9.20 3.94 2.74
N ILE A 160 9.25 4.41 3.98
CA ILE A 160 8.46 5.53 4.49
C ILE A 160 9.46 6.57 5.02
N GLY A 161 9.48 7.75 4.43
CA GLY A 161 10.37 8.84 4.83
C GLY A 161 9.64 9.90 5.65
N GLY A 162 10.29 10.42 6.68
CA GLY A 162 9.81 11.57 7.45
C GLY A 162 8.69 11.29 8.45
N LEU A 163 8.29 10.02 8.63
CA LEU A 163 7.20 9.66 9.54
C LEU A 163 7.58 9.97 10.98
N ALA A 164 7.00 11.04 11.53
CA ALA A 164 7.38 11.58 12.85
C ALA A 164 8.91 11.79 12.99
N GLY A 165 9.57 12.23 11.91
CA GLY A 165 11.03 12.42 11.85
C GLY A 165 11.85 11.15 11.65
N ALA A 166 11.21 9.98 11.50
CA ALA A 166 11.87 8.71 11.23
C ALA A 166 11.77 8.31 9.76
N SER A 167 12.77 7.55 9.30
CA SER A 167 12.74 6.79 8.05
C SER A 167 12.60 5.31 8.37
N ILE A 168 11.61 4.66 7.78
CA ILE A 168 11.32 3.24 7.96
C ILE A 168 11.51 2.55 6.62
N SER A 169 12.18 1.41 6.60
CA SER A 169 12.26 0.55 5.43
C SER A 169 11.94 -0.90 5.79
N ALA A 170 11.40 -1.67 4.85
CA ALA A 170 11.17 -3.10 5.03
C ALA A 170 11.28 -3.89 3.71
N THR A 171 11.65 -5.15 3.85
CA THR A 171 11.67 -6.17 2.79
C THR A 171 11.24 -7.51 3.37
N GLY A 172 10.81 -8.45 2.54
CA GLY A 172 10.51 -9.78 3.04
C GLY A 172 9.69 -10.65 2.11
N ARG A 173 9.38 -11.85 2.62
CA ARG A 173 8.56 -12.84 1.93
C ARG A 173 7.58 -13.46 2.91
N VAL A 174 6.31 -13.51 2.52
CA VAL A 174 5.20 -14.06 3.30
C VAL A 174 4.44 -15.04 2.42
N LYS A 175 4.40 -16.31 2.82
CA LYS A 175 3.63 -17.39 2.20
C LYS A 175 2.22 -17.45 2.78
N ASP A 176 1.31 -18.10 2.06
CA ASP A 176 -0.07 -18.37 2.49
C ASP A 176 -0.83 -17.10 2.90
N PHE A 177 -0.48 -15.96 2.29
CA PHE A 177 -1.12 -14.68 2.51
C PHE A 177 -2.50 -14.63 1.84
N PRO A 178 -3.55 -14.08 2.49
CA PRO A 178 -3.57 -13.48 3.83
C PRO A 178 -4.04 -14.44 4.94
N GLN A 179 -4.30 -15.72 4.63
CA GLN A 179 -5.03 -16.63 5.52
C GLN A 179 -4.19 -17.15 6.69
N SER A 180 -3.00 -17.70 6.39
CA SER A 180 -2.10 -18.32 7.39
C SER A 180 -0.66 -17.86 7.17
N PRO A 181 -0.38 -16.55 7.28
CA PRO A 181 0.88 -15.98 6.83
C PRO A 181 2.09 -16.54 7.60
N THR A 182 3.01 -17.17 6.87
CA THR A 182 4.32 -17.60 7.38
C THR A 182 5.43 -16.95 6.57
N GLY A 183 6.59 -16.69 7.14
CA GLY A 183 7.66 -16.03 6.38
C GLY A 183 8.65 -15.26 7.22
N LYS A 184 9.38 -14.36 6.55
CA LYS A 184 10.40 -13.51 7.16
C LYS A 184 10.26 -12.08 6.66
N LEU A 185 10.32 -11.13 7.57
CA LEU A 185 10.39 -9.69 7.25
C LEU A 185 11.60 -9.08 7.94
N ASN A 186 12.32 -8.25 7.19
CA ASN A 186 13.37 -7.38 7.70
C ASN A 186 12.84 -5.96 7.66
N ALA A 187 13.01 -5.19 8.72
CA ALA A 187 12.72 -3.77 8.75
C ALA A 187 13.87 -2.99 9.39
N SER A 188 14.03 -1.73 9.01
CA SER A 188 15.00 -0.80 9.57
C SER A 188 14.32 0.51 9.87
N ILE A 189 14.57 1.06 11.06
CA ILE A 189 14.07 2.36 11.49
C ILE A 189 15.29 3.23 11.80
N VAL A 190 15.37 4.40 11.17
CA VAL A 190 16.42 5.39 11.38
C VAL A 190 15.78 6.73 11.73
N ALA A 191 16.16 7.32 12.85
CA ALA A 191 15.62 8.60 13.29
C ALA A 191 16.69 9.44 13.99
N VAL A 192 16.64 10.76 13.77
CA VAL A 192 17.45 11.70 14.57
C VAL A 192 16.98 11.67 16.03
N ASP A 193 15.67 11.56 16.23
CA ASP A 193 15.05 11.28 17.52
C ASP A 193 13.86 10.36 17.28
N LEU A 194 13.87 9.17 17.89
CA LEU A 194 12.79 8.19 17.76
C LEU A 194 11.62 8.48 18.72
N LYS A 195 11.79 9.38 19.70
CA LYS A 195 10.76 9.69 20.70
C LYS A 195 9.42 10.09 20.08
N PRO A 196 9.33 10.98 19.06
CA PRO A 196 8.04 11.34 18.46
C PRO A 196 7.30 10.14 17.88
N LEU A 197 8.01 9.21 17.25
CA LEU A 197 7.41 7.99 16.72
C LEU A 197 6.91 7.06 17.84
N ILE A 198 7.68 6.91 18.92
CA ILE A 198 7.29 6.12 20.11
C ILE A 198 6.04 6.71 20.77
N ASP A 199 5.99 8.03 20.94
CA ASP A 199 4.86 8.71 21.57
C ASP A 199 3.58 8.49 20.78
N VAL A 200 3.62 8.69 19.45
CA VAL A 200 2.44 8.47 18.60
C VAL A 200 2.05 6.99 18.54
N ALA A 201 3.01 6.07 18.52
CA ALA A 201 2.71 4.65 18.60
C ALA A 201 2.03 4.28 19.93
N ALA A 202 2.49 4.83 21.05
CA ALA A 202 1.89 4.60 22.37
C ALA A 202 0.49 5.22 22.50
N GLU A 203 0.23 6.34 21.82
CA GLU A 203 -1.09 6.97 21.75
C GLU A 203 -2.09 6.12 20.95
N HIS A 204 -1.68 5.59 19.79
CA HIS A 204 -2.53 4.73 18.95
C HIS A 204 -2.75 3.32 19.51
N TYR A 205 -1.79 2.80 20.26
CA TYR A 205 -1.86 1.47 20.87
C TYR A 205 -1.75 1.58 22.40
N PRO A 206 -2.75 2.18 23.06
CA PRO A 206 -2.69 2.45 24.49
C PRO A 206 -2.58 1.16 25.30
N ASP A 207 -3.10 0.03 24.82
CA ASP A 207 -3.03 -1.23 25.57
C ASP A 207 -1.69 -1.96 25.44
N ASN A 208 -0.75 -1.46 24.62
CA ASN A 208 0.55 -2.07 24.44
C ASN A 208 1.52 -1.66 25.58
N ALA A 209 1.76 -2.60 26.51
CA ALA A 209 2.65 -2.37 27.65
C ALA A 209 4.11 -2.04 27.26
N VAL A 210 4.59 -2.57 26.13
CA VAL A 210 5.95 -2.28 25.64
C VAL A 210 6.03 -0.83 25.18
N LEU A 211 5.08 -0.37 24.36
CA LEU A 211 5.04 1.01 23.88
C LEU A 211 4.88 2.01 25.03
N LYS A 212 4.00 1.73 26.00
CA LYS A 212 3.89 2.52 27.24
C LYS A 212 5.22 2.61 27.99
N GLY A 213 5.92 1.49 28.10
CA GLY A 213 7.22 1.41 28.76
C GLY A 213 8.32 2.18 28.02
N LEU A 214 8.29 2.20 26.69
CA LEU A 214 9.20 2.99 25.86
C LEU A 214 8.90 4.49 25.98
N ALA A 215 7.64 4.89 25.85
CA ALA A 215 7.21 6.28 25.99
C ALA A 215 7.57 6.85 27.38
N SER A 216 7.34 6.08 28.44
CA SER A 216 7.72 6.49 29.81
C SER A 216 9.24 6.71 29.96
N ARG A 217 10.06 5.87 29.32
CA ARG A 217 11.53 6.01 29.33
C ARG A 217 11.99 7.19 28.47
N ALA A 218 11.36 7.40 27.32
CA ALA A 218 11.65 8.56 26.46
C ALA A 218 11.33 9.88 27.16
N ALA A 219 10.27 9.91 27.99
CA ALA A 219 9.93 11.06 28.83
C ALA A 219 10.93 11.27 29.97
N ALA A 220 11.39 10.20 30.61
CA ALA A 220 12.36 10.28 31.71
C ALA A 220 13.79 10.60 31.24
N TYR A 221 14.16 10.19 30.02
CA TYR A 221 15.49 10.33 29.44
C TYR A 221 15.38 10.86 27.99
N PRO A 222 15.32 12.19 27.79
CA PRO A 222 15.08 12.78 26.47
C PRO A 222 16.11 12.42 25.39
N GLU A 223 17.34 12.08 25.78
CA GLU A 223 18.43 11.74 24.86
C GLU A 223 18.50 10.23 24.55
N LEU A 224 17.70 9.40 25.23
CA LEU A 224 17.76 7.93 25.13
C LEU A 224 17.56 7.40 23.70
N PHE A 225 16.79 8.13 22.90
CA PHE A 225 16.35 7.72 21.58
C PHE A 225 16.89 8.60 20.45
N GLN A 226 17.92 9.39 20.72
CA GLN A 226 18.63 10.15 19.71
C GLN A 226 19.51 9.26 18.84
N ASP A 227 19.73 9.67 17.58
CA ASP A 227 20.55 8.96 16.59
C ASP A 227 20.21 7.47 16.51
N ALA A 228 18.92 7.17 16.57
CA ALA A 228 18.42 5.81 16.67
C ALA A 228 18.52 5.11 15.32
N ARG A 229 19.12 3.92 15.35
CA ARG A 229 19.04 2.94 14.27
C ARG A 229 18.63 1.61 14.85
N ILE A 230 17.49 1.09 14.40
CA ILE A 230 16.93 -0.19 14.85
C ILE A 230 16.67 -1.07 13.64
N ASP A 231 17.34 -2.20 13.58
CA ASP A 231 17.12 -3.26 12.61
C ASP A 231 16.30 -4.38 13.27
N LEU A 232 15.18 -4.75 12.64
CA LEU A 232 14.21 -5.73 13.10
C LEU A 232 14.18 -6.90 12.12
N LEU A 233 14.31 -8.11 12.63
CA LEU A 233 14.05 -9.34 11.89
C LEU A 233 12.90 -10.06 12.58
N THR A 234 11.83 -10.31 11.82
CA THR A 234 10.67 -11.08 12.27
C THR A 234 10.53 -12.31 11.41
N SER A 235 10.11 -13.41 12.04
CA SER A 235 9.73 -14.62 11.33
C SER A 235 8.52 -15.29 11.95
N ALA A 236 7.66 -15.80 11.08
CA ALA A 236 6.52 -16.63 11.44
C ALA A 236 6.68 -18.00 10.78
N ALA A 237 6.47 -19.08 11.53
CA ALA A 237 6.55 -20.44 11.01
C ALA A 237 5.38 -21.28 11.52
N ASP A 238 4.87 -22.17 10.68
CA ASP A 238 3.90 -23.17 11.09
C ASP A 238 4.59 -24.19 12.02
N ASN A 239 4.00 -24.42 13.19
CA ASN A 239 4.49 -25.39 14.16
C ASN A 239 4.04 -26.82 13.83
N GLY A 240 3.15 -27.02 12.84
CA GLY A 240 2.63 -28.33 12.43
C GLY A 240 1.53 -28.89 13.34
N ASP A 241 1.10 -28.12 14.34
CA ASP A 241 0.01 -28.43 15.28
C ASP A 241 -1.19 -27.49 15.11
N GLY A 242 -1.21 -26.71 14.03
CA GLY A 242 -2.21 -25.67 13.77
C GLY A 242 -1.92 -24.33 14.45
N THR A 243 -0.78 -24.18 15.13
CA THR A 243 -0.31 -22.90 15.69
C THR A 243 0.85 -22.32 14.89
N THR A 244 1.03 -21.01 14.97
CA THR A 244 2.15 -20.30 14.32
C THR A 244 3.13 -19.81 15.36
N GLY A 245 4.39 -20.24 15.27
CA GLY A 245 5.49 -19.73 16.06
C GLY A 245 5.94 -18.37 15.53
N LEU A 246 6.10 -17.39 16.43
CA LEU A 246 6.60 -16.05 16.11
C LEU A 246 7.96 -15.84 16.77
N ALA A 247 8.94 -15.38 16.00
CA ALA A 247 10.22 -14.93 16.50
C ALA A 247 10.48 -13.49 16.06
N LEU A 248 10.93 -12.67 17.01
CA LEU A 248 11.35 -11.28 16.80
C LEU A 248 12.74 -11.11 17.37
N SER A 249 13.65 -10.60 16.55
CA SER A 249 14.96 -10.10 16.98
C SER A 249 15.09 -8.64 16.59
N ALA A 250 15.58 -7.84 17.52
CA ALA A 250 15.87 -6.43 17.31
C ALA A 250 17.33 -6.17 17.68
N GLN A 251 18.04 -5.43 16.84
CA GLN A 251 19.39 -4.93 17.12
C GLN A 251 19.43 -3.46 16.75
N GLY A 252 20.11 -2.65 17.55
CA GLY A 252 20.22 -1.24 17.24
C GLY A 252 21.06 -0.47 18.24
N ASN A 253 21.29 0.78 17.89
CA ASN A 253 21.86 1.79 18.76
C ASN A 253 20.85 2.93 18.94
N ALA A 254 20.82 3.51 20.13
CA ALA A 254 20.02 4.67 20.47
C ALA A 254 20.72 5.40 21.63
N GLY A 255 20.84 6.73 21.51
CA GLY A 255 21.62 7.57 22.40
C GLY A 255 23.09 7.71 21.93
N ALA A 256 23.62 8.92 22.00
CA ALA A 256 25.02 9.18 21.72
C ALA A 256 25.91 8.57 22.81
N SER A 257 27.01 7.95 22.42
CA SER A 257 28.15 7.73 23.30
C SER A 257 28.53 9.07 23.94
N VAL A 258 28.50 9.15 25.27
CA VAL A 258 29.11 10.29 25.98
C VAL A 258 30.61 10.21 25.69
N SER A 259 31.09 11.07 24.79
CA SER A 259 32.53 11.28 24.54
C SER A 259 33.16 12.08 25.67
#